data_AF-A0A0R3ML65-F1
#
_entry.id   AF-A0A0R3ML65-F1
#
_cell.length_a   1.000
_cell.length_b   1.000
_cell.length_c   1.000
_cell.angle_alpha   90.00
_cell.angle_beta   90.00
_cell.angle_gamma   90.00
#
_symmetry.space_group_name_H-M   'P 1'
#
loop_
_entity.id
_entity.type
_entity.pdbx_description
1 polymer ?
#
loop_
_entity_poly.entity_id
_entity_poly.type
_entity_poly.pdbx_seq_one_letter_code
_entity_poly.pdbx_strand_id
1 'polypeptide(L)'
;MSRYTIVAAPDQTTPRGRRDQAFLLFLARTGARVSEATGVNANDLQLERGRPQVLLHGKGRRDRVVPIPQDLVRSLTDLLSDAASPIMNRGRSSSGSTTSA
;
A
#
# COMPACT_ATOMS: atom_id res chain seq x y z
N MET A 1 14.80 -19.80 8.53
CA MET A 1 15.14 -20.13 7.12
C MET A 1 14.43 -19.12 6.22
N SER A 2 14.89 -17.87 6.23
CA SER A 2 14.28 -16.75 5.48
C SER A 2 15.27 -16.33 4.42
N ARG A 3 15.13 -16.83 3.19
CA ARG A 3 16.06 -16.54 2.11
C ARG A 3 15.30 -16.40 0.79
N TYR A 4 15.24 -15.16 0.31
CA TYR A 4 14.86 -14.75 -1.06
C TYR A 4 13.37 -14.86 -1.45
N THR A 5 12.48 -14.17 -0.73
CA THR A 5 11.13 -13.90 -1.27
C THR A 5 11.16 -12.60 -2.08
N ILE A 6 10.64 -12.62 -3.32
CA ILE A 6 10.54 -11.44 -4.20
C ILE A 6 9.82 -10.26 -3.52
N VAL A 7 8.91 -10.58 -2.60
CA VAL A 7 8.17 -9.61 -1.78
C VAL A 7 9.09 -8.74 -0.92
N ALA A 8 10.23 -9.27 -0.44
CA ALA A 8 11.17 -8.53 0.40
C ALA A 8 12.26 -7.79 -0.39
N ALA A 9 12.28 -7.89 -1.73
CA ALA A 9 13.30 -7.28 -2.57
C ALA A 9 13.25 -5.74 -2.65
N PRO A 10 12.07 -5.07 -2.63
CA PRO A 10 12.02 -3.61 -2.71
C PRO A 10 12.61 -2.90 -1.48
N ASP A 11 13.27 -1.76 -1.70
CA ASP A 11 13.84 -0.92 -0.65
C ASP A 11 12.76 -0.13 0.12
N GLN A 12 12.36 -0.66 1.26
CA GLN A 12 11.32 -0.10 2.12
C GLN A 12 11.71 1.22 2.83
N THR A 13 12.96 1.68 2.71
CA THR A 13 13.35 3.02 3.19
C THR A 13 12.79 4.13 2.30
N THR A 14 12.47 3.82 1.04
CA THR A 14 11.90 4.76 0.08
C THR A 14 10.37 4.62 -0.02
N PRO A 15 9.62 5.71 -0.26
CA PRO A 15 8.18 5.63 -0.51
C PRO A 15 7.82 4.68 -1.66
N ARG A 16 8.64 4.70 -2.72
CA ARG A 16 8.46 3.82 -3.89
C ARG A 16 8.65 2.35 -3.53
N GLY A 17 9.69 2.01 -2.78
CA GLY A 17 9.92 0.62 -2.40
C GLY A 17 8.90 0.09 -1.40
N ARG A 18 8.36 0.92 -0.50
CA ARG A 18 7.20 0.53 0.33
C ARG A 18 5.96 0.25 -0.51
N ARG A 19 5.66 1.10 -1.51
CA ARG A 19 4.57 0.85 -2.46
C ARG A 19 4.77 -0.46 -3.23
N ASP A 20 5.96 -0.68 -3.77
CA ASP A 20 6.26 -1.86 -4.58
C ASP A 20 6.25 -3.14 -3.72
N GLN A 21 6.70 -3.06 -2.45
CA GLN A 21 6.61 -4.15 -1.48
C GLN A 21 5.15 -4.49 -1.13
N ALA A 22 4.33 -3.47 -0.83
CA ALA A 22 2.92 -3.64 -0.53
C ALA A 22 2.16 -4.25 -1.71
N PHE A 23 2.49 -3.83 -2.93
CA PHE A 23 1.90 -4.38 -4.15
C PHE A 23 2.27 -5.86 -4.36
N LEU A 24 3.53 -6.23 -4.18
CA LEU A 24 3.96 -7.64 -4.27
C LEU A 24 3.34 -8.50 -3.17
N LEU A 25 3.25 -7.97 -1.94
CA LEU A 25 2.59 -8.65 -0.83
C LEU A 25 1.10 -8.85 -1.13
N PHE A 26 0.44 -7.82 -1.68
CA PHE A 26 -0.97 -7.88 -2.08
C PHE A 26 -1.21 -9.02 -3.09
N LEU A 27 -0.41 -9.07 -4.17
CA LEU A 27 -0.50 -10.14 -5.17
C LEU A 27 -0.29 -11.52 -4.54
N ALA A 28 0.75 -11.65 -3.70
CA ALA A 28 1.11 -12.93 -3.07
C ALA A 28 0.03 -13.44 -2.09
N ARG A 29 -0.65 -12.55 -1.37
CA ARG A 29 -1.66 -12.92 -0.37
C ARG A 29 -3.06 -13.11 -0.96
N THR A 30 -3.40 -12.40 -2.03
CA THR A 30 -4.76 -12.41 -2.60
C THR A 30 -4.90 -13.29 -3.85
N GLY A 31 -3.80 -13.60 -4.53
CA GLY A 31 -3.83 -14.23 -5.84
C GLY A 31 -4.47 -13.36 -6.93
N ALA A 32 -4.57 -12.04 -6.70
CA ALA A 32 -5.07 -11.10 -7.70
C ALA A 32 -4.18 -11.10 -8.94
N ARG A 33 -4.79 -10.94 -10.12
CA ARG A 33 -4.03 -10.62 -11.33
C ARG A 33 -3.53 -9.18 -11.23
N VAL A 34 -2.45 -8.86 -11.96
CA VAL A 34 -1.89 -7.50 -12.01
C VAL A 34 -2.98 -6.47 -12.34
N SER A 35 -3.81 -6.72 -13.36
CA SER A 35 -4.89 -5.81 -13.75
C SER A 35 -5.96 -5.62 -12.67
N GLU A 36 -6.24 -6.66 -11.88
CA GLU A 36 -7.20 -6.58 -10.77
C GLU A 36 -6.58 -5.73 -9.65
N ALA A 37 -5.34 -6.04 -9.26
CA ALA A 37 -4.62 -5.34 -8.20
C ALA A 37 -4.39 -3.85 -8.50
N THR A 38 -4.07 -3.49 -9.75
CA THR A 38 -3.91 -2.09 -10.15
C THR A 38 -5.23 -1.32 -10.23
N GLY A 39 -6.37 -2.03 -10.26
CA GLY A 39 -7.70 -1.44 -10.29
C GLY A 39 -8.38 -1.30 -8.92
N VAL A 40 -7.75 -1.81 -7.85
CA VAL A 40 -8.29 -1.73 -6.48
C VAL A 40 -8.24 -0.28 -5.98
N ASN A 41 -9.36 0.18 -5.43
CA ASN A 41 -9.51 1.49 -4.83
C ASN A 41 -9.70 1.36 -3.31
N ALA A 42 -9.62 2.49 -2.59
CA ALA A 42 -9.82 2.51 -1.14
C ALA A 42 -11.20 1.96 -0.71
N ASN A 43 -12.24 2.16 -1.52
CA ASN A 43 -13.59 1.66 -1.25
C ASN A 43 -13.71 0.13 -1.38
N ASP A 44 -12.77 -0.51 -2.06
CA ASP A 44 -12.73 -1.96 -2.24
C ASP A 44 -12.05 -2.64 -1.04
N LEU A 45 -11.43 -1.86 -0.15
CA LEU A 45 -10.68 -2.33 1.01
C LEU A 45 -11.49 -2.18 2.29
N GLN A 46 -11.73 -3.29 2.97
CA GLN A 46 -12.23 -3.31 4.33
C GLN A 46 -11.09 -3.76 5.24
N LEU A 47 -10.42 -2.80 5.87
CA LEU A 47 -9.22 -3.05 6.70
C LEU A 47 -9.52 -3.11 8.21
N GLU A 48 -10.77 -2.89 8.62
CA GLU A 48 -11.18 -2.77 10.01
C GLU A 48 -11.15 -4.11 10.78
N ARG A 49 -11.20 -4.02 12.12
CA ARG A 49 -11.05 -5.17 13.02
C ARG A 49 -12.20 -6.16 12.85
N GLY A 50 -11.85 -7.40 12.50
CA GLY A 50 -12.75 -8.56 12.54
C GLY A 50 -12.53 -9.48 11.34
N ARG A 51 -12.82 -8.99 10.13
CA ARG A 51 -12.70 -9.76 8.90
C ARG A 51 -12.17 -8.88 7.76
N PRO A 52 -10.86 -8.57 7.75
CA PRO A 52 -10.29 -7.77 6.69
C PRO A 52 -10.44 -8.46 5.34
N GLN A 53 -10.86 -7.71 4.33
CA GLN A 53 -11.13 -8.24 3.01
C GLN A 53 -10.95 -7.18 1.92
N VAL A 54 -10.74 -7.66 0.69
CA VAL A 54 -10.71 -6.83 -0.52
C VAL A 54 -11.73 -7.34 -1.54
N LEU A 55 -12.43 -6.41 -2.20
CA LEU A 55 -13.24 -6.68 -3.37
C LEU A 55 -12.35 -6.65 -4.63
N LEU A 56 -12.27 -7.76 -5.35
CA LEU A 56 -11.52 -7.85 -6.61
C LEU A 56 -12.48 -7.90 -7.79
N HIS A 57 -12.30 -6.97 -8.73
CA HIS A 57 -13.08 -6.88 -9.96
C HIS A 57 -12.46 -7.70 -11.09
N GLY A 58 -13.05 -8.85 -11.39
CA GLY A 58 -12.60 -9.75 -12.46
C GLY A 58 -13.21 -9.44 -13.83
N LYS A 59 -12.58 -9.97 -14.90
CA LYS A 59 -13.13 -9.90 -16.26
C LYS A 59 -14.54 -10.50 -16.32
N GLY A 60 -15.45 -9.81 -17.02
CA GLY A 60 -16.84 -10.27 -17.17
C GLY A 60 -17.73 -10.00 -15.95
N ARG A 61 -17.39 -8.97 -15.14
CA ARG A 61 -18.13 -8.60 -13.91
C ARG A 61 -18.21 -9.71 -12.87
N ARG A 62 -17.16 -10.54 -12.80
CA ARG A 62 -17.03 -11.55 -11.76
C ARG A 62 -16.27 -10.95 -10.59
N ASP A 63 -17.02 -10.34 -9.69
CA ASP A 63 -16.49 -9.79 -8.46
C ASP A 63 -16.34 -10.90 -7.41
N ARG A 64 -15.28 -10.82 -6.61
CA ARG A 64 -15.06 -11.73 -5.49
C ARG A 64 -14.50 -10.99 -4.28
N VAL A 65 -14.95 -11.39 -3.11
CA VAL A 65 -14.41 -10.91 -1.84
C VAL A 65 -13.31 -11.86 -1.39
N VAL A 66 -12.13 -11.33 -1.13
CA VAL A 66 -10.95 -12.09 -0.69
C VAL A 66 -10.57 -11.66 0.71
N PRO A 67 -10.62 -12.56 1.72
CA PRO A 67 -10.09 -12.28 3.04
C PRO A 67 -8.58 -12.00 2.96
N ILE A 68 -8.11 -11.00 3.69
CA ILE A 68 -6.69 -10.62 3.70
C ILE A 68 -6.07 -10.80 5.10
N PRO A 69 -4.82 -11.26 5.17
CA PRO A 69 -4.12 -11.45 6.44
C PRO A 69 -3.62 -10.13 7.03
N GLN A 70 -3.34 -10.14 8.34
CA GLN A 70 -2.97 -8.95 9.12
C GLN A 70 -1.66 -8.28 8.67
N ASP A 71 -0.71 -9.03 8.11
CA ASP A 71 0.53 -8.47 7.54
C ASP A 71 0.24 -7.61 6.31
N LEU A 72 -0.69 -8.04 5.45
CA LEU A 72 -1.14 -7.23 4.32
C LEU A 72 -1.93 -6.00 4.78
N VAL A 73 -2.80 -6.15 5.79
CA VAL A 73 -3.53 -5.01 6.38
C VAL A 73 -2.55 -3.92 6.82
N ARG A 74 -1.53 -4.27 7.61
CA ARG A 74 -0.50 -3.32 8.07
C ARG A 74 0.19 -2.61 6.90
N SER A 75 0.67 -3.39 5.93
CA SER A 75 1.36 -2.85 4.74
C SER A 75 0.48 -1.89 3.93
N LEU A 76 -0.81 -2.18 3.78
CA LEU A 76 -1.77 -1.29 3.10
C LEU A 76 -2.08 -0.04 3.95
N THR A 77 -2.25 -0.17 5.26
CA THR A 77 -2.47 0.97 6.16
C THR A 77 -1.28 1.93 6.15
N ASP A 78 -0.06 1.42 6.19
CA ASP A 78 1.17 2.22 6.13
C ASP A 78 1.26 2.95 4.79
N LEU A 79 1.00 2.24 3.68
CA LEU A 79 1.00 2.83 2.33
C LEU A 79 -0.05 3.95 2.17
N LEU A 80 -1.27 3.74 2.70
CA LEU A 80 -2.33 4.75 2.65
C LEU A 80 -1.98 5.99 3.50
N SER A 81 -1.34 5.78 4.65
CA SER A 81 -0.87 6.86 5.54
C SER A 81 0.24 7.69 4.89
N ASP A 82 1.17 7.02 4.19
CA ASP A 82 2.22 7.67 3.41
C ASP A 82 1.65 8.53 2.28
N ALA A 83 0.62 8.04 1.58
CA ALA A 83 -0.05 8.75 0.49
C ALA A 83 -0.91 9.94 0.96
N ALA A 84 -1.34 9.96 2.22
CA ALA A 84 -2.06 11.07 2.84
C ALA A 84 -1.13 12.20 3.34
N SER A 85 0.11 11.87 3.68
CA SER A 85 1.12 12.84 4.18
C SER A 85 1.60 13.94 3.20
N PRO A 86 1.68 13.78 1.86
CA PRO A 86 2.24 14.79 0.97
C PRO A 86 1.35 16.04 0.81
N ILE A 87 0.10 15.98 1.26
CA ILE A 87 -0.78 17.16 1.32
C ILE A 87 -0.37 18.09 2.48
N MET A 88 0.22 17.55 3.56
CA MET A 88 0.60 18.30 4.76
C MET A 88 1.97 18.99 4.64
N ASN A 89 2.83 18.60 3.68
CA ASN A 89 4.18 19.15 3.54
C ASN A 89 4.32 20.26 2.47
N ARG A 90 3.21 20.78 1.94
CA ARG A 90 3.23 21.86 0.93
C ARG A 90 3.25 23.29 1.53
N GLY A 91 3.38 23.43 2.86
CA GLY A 91 3.25 24.71 3.57
C GLY A 91 4.38 25.10 4.53
N ARG A 92 5.48 24.35 4.61
CA ARG A 92 6.66 24.74 5.43
C ARG A 92 7.88 24.97 4.55
N SER A 93 7.83 26.02 3.72
CA SER A 93 9.05 26.72 3.34
C SER A 93 9.59 27.42 4.59
N SER A 94 10.71 26.92 5.07
CA SER A 94 11.58 27.52 6.06
C SER A 94 11.98 28.94 5.65
N SER A 95 11.40 29.97 6.29
CA SER A 95 12.07 31.28 6.43
C SER A 95 12.97 31.24 7.66
N GLY A 96 14.02 30.42 7.57
CA GLY A 96 15.14 30.45 8.50
C GLY A 96 16.19 31.43 7.99
N SER A 97 16.25 32.59 8.65
CA SER A 97 17.46 33.32 9.03
C SER A 97 18.72 33.13 8.15
N THR A 98 19.11 34.20 7.45
CA THR A 98 20.50 34.47 7.01
C THR A 98 20.83 35.86 7.56
N THR A 99 21.49 35.95 8.71
CA THR A 99 22.95 36.14 8.87
C THR A 99 23.29 37.60 9.11
N SER A 100 23.81 37.82 10.31
CA SER A 100 24.65 38.93 10.78
C SER A 100 25.75 39.35 9.80
N ALA A 101 25.84 40.65 9.52
CA ALA A 101 27.06 41.46 9.39
C ALA A 101 26.68 42.95 9.47
#